data_AF-A0A7X1PE89-F1
#
_entry.id   AF-A0A7X1PE89-F1
#
_cell.length_a   1.000
_cell.length_b   1.000
_cell.length_c   1.000
_cell.angle_alpha   90.00
_cell.angle_beta   90.00
_cell.angle_gamma   90.00
#
_symmetry.space_group_name_H-M   'P 1'
#
loop_
_entity.id
_entity.type
_entity.pdbx_description
1 polymer ?
#
loop_
_entity_poly.entity_id
_entity_poly.type
_entity_poly.pdbx_seq_one_letter_code
_entity_poly.pdbx_strand_id
1 'polypeptide(L)'
;MVGQAENRPFEEDSPPVFPDDIEELAVNTAKLVGNPRVPTLANRTHPAIAKLIEEDASRRAESSNRIFSYNSRQPRFDAPGDQRRLRIANALFLTLVRLEAEPGTREHEGKFEFGAVVGNTWVPITIASTTAKSSKGTTSKQQRLVVSVTAQGIPGCKDGIWTESGWPIELQIGEIATGVIVAGELLHRSREEEWYARWLKTKRWLEEEDRKRQLEAKRREQERQRAEAQARIDNLLAEAQQFRLAADIRAYVSAACQADFEAVRPIEKETIESWAAWAIAEADRIDPVLSGKFAKEFRKQD
;
A
#
# COMPACT_ATOMS: atom_id res chain seq x y z
N MET A 1 -14.96 -22.94 -15.97
CA MET A 1 -14.80 -21.90 -17.03
C MET A 1 -14.32 -20.65 -16.31
N VAL A 2 -13.02 -20.59 -16.04
CA VAL A 2 -12.43 -19.81 -14.95
C VAL A 2 -11.66 -18.64 -15.53
N GLY A 3 -12.07 -17.42 -15.18
CA GLY A 3 -11.37 -16.20 -15.56
C GLY A 3 -10.00 -16.17 -14.90
N GLN A 4 -8.94 -16.26 -15.72
CA GLN A 4 -7.59 -16.01 -15.29
C GLN A 4 -7.51 -14.58 -14.74
N ALA A 5 -6.95 -14.42 -13.53
CA ALA A 5 -6.61 -13.12 -13.00
C ALA A 5 -5.40 -12.58 -13.78
N GLU A 6 -5.67 -12.00 -14.95
CA GLU A 6 -4.77 -11.06 -15.58
C GLU A 6 -4.49 -9.93 -14.59
N ASN A 7 -3.22 -9.50 -14.50
CA ASN A 7 -2.85 -8.19 -13.97
C ASN A 7 -3.68 -7.15 -14.74
N ARG A 8 -4.87 -6.81 -14.25
CA ARG A 8 -5.75 -5.87 -14.93
C ARG A 8 -5.01 -4.52 -14.97
N PRO A 9 -4.80 -3.96 -16.16
CA PRO A 9 -4.36 -2.58 -16.28
C PRO A 9 -5.34 -1.71 -15.49
N PHE A 10 -4.85 -0.59 -14.96
CA PHE A 10 -5.58 0.44 -14.23
C PHE A 10 -6.71 1.14 -15.04
N GLU A 11 -7.30 0.48 -16.03
CA GLU A 11 -8.11 1.07 -17.09
C GLU A 11 -9.61 1.12 -16.82
N GLU A 12 -10.14 0.44 -15.80
CA GLU A 12 -11.58 0.44 -15.56
C GLU A 12 -11.96 1.08 -14.22
N ASP A 13 -12.44 2.32 -14.28
CA ASP A 13 -13.01 3.10 -13.16
C ASP A 13 -14.38 2.57 -12.69
N SER A 14 -14.82 1.41 -13.20
CA SER A 14 -16.11 0.85 -12.87
C SER A 14 -16.01 -0.05 -11.63
N PRO A 15 -17.03 -0.06 -10.75
CA PRO A 15 -17.07 -0.98 -9.63
C PRO A 15 -17.02 -2.44 -10.12
N PRO A 16 -16.44 -3.37 -9.33
CA PRO A 16 -16.44 -4.78 -9.68
C PRO A 16 -17.89 -5.30 -9.79
N VAL A 17 -18.17 -6.04 -10.86
CA VAL A 17 -19.46 -6.67 -11.10
C VAL A 17 -19.30 -8.18 -11.03
N PHE A 18 -20.17 -8.83 -10.25
CA PHE A 18 -20.18 -10.28 -10.09
C PHE A 18 -21.40 -10.85 -10.81
N PRO A 19 -21.22 -11.80 -11.74
CA PRO A 19 -22.30 -12.27 -12.61
C PRO A 19 -23.33 -13.14 -11.88
N ASP A 20 -22.88 -13.94 -10.91
CA ASP A 20 -23.74 -14.90 -10.22
C ASP A 20 -24.16 -14.38 -8.84
N ASP A 21 -25.41 -14.65 -8.44
CA ASP A 21 -25.81 -14.49 -7.04
C ASP A 21 -25.15 -15.57 -6.15
N ILE A 22 -24.87 -15.24 -4.90
CA ILE A 22 -24.20 -16.16 -3.96
C ILE A 22 -25.09 -17.38 -3.65
N GLU A 23 -26.41 -17.20 -3.54
CA GLU A 23 -27.33 -18.31 -3.28
C GLU A 23 -27.43 -19.24 -4.49
N GLU A 24 -27.45 -18.66 -5.70
CA GLU A 24 -27.44 -19.43 -6.94
C GLU A 24 -26.12 -20.22 -7.11
N LEU A 25 -24.99 -19.59 -6.82
CA LEU A 25 -23.68 -20.25 -6.80
C LEU A 25 -23.67 -21.43 -5.81
N ALA A 26 -24.23 -21.24 -4.61
CA ALA A 26 -24.31 -22.29 -3.60
C ALA A 26 -25.15 -23.49 -4.10
N VAL A 27 -26.31 -23.23 -4.70
CA VAL A 27 -27.19 -24.27 -5.26
C VAL A 27 -26.52 -25.01 -6.41
N ASN A 28 -25.89 -24.28 -7.34
CA ASN A 28 -25.22 -24.87 -8.49
C ASN A 28 -24.01 -25.70 -8.07
N THR A 29 -23.22 -25.19 -7.12
CA THR A 29 -22.09 -25.92 -6.55
C THR A 29 -22.56 -27.19 -5.85
N ALA A 30 -23.60 -27.14 -5.03
CA ALA A 30 -24.15 -28.32 -4.34
C ALA A 30 -24.57 -29.42 -5.34
N LYS A 31 -25.18 -29.04 -6.47
CA LYS A 31 -25.54 -29.99 -7.54
C LYS A 31 -24.30 -30.64 -8.17
N LEU A 32 -23.24 -29.87 -8.41
CA LEU A 32 -21.98 -30.38 -8.98
C LEU A 32 -21.25 -31.31 -8.02
N VAL A 33 -21.25 -30.98 -6.72
CA VAL A 33 -20.58 -31.77 -5.68
C VAL A 33 -21.27 -33.13 -5.49
N GLY A 34 -22.60 -33.12 -5.39
CA GLY A 34 -23.40 -34.29 -5.05
C GLY A 34 -23.04 -34.87 -3.68
N ASN A 35 -23.04 -36.20 -3.59
CA ASN A 35 -22.75 -36.93 -2.35
C ASN A 35 -21.41 -37.70 -2.45
N PRO A 36 -20.27 -37.03 -2.23
CA PRO A 36 -18.96 -37.67 -2.31
C PRO A 36 -18.82 -38.75 -1.22
N ARG A 37 -18.27 -39.90 -1.60
CA ARG A 37 -17.91 -40.96 -0.65
C ARG A 37 -16.58 -40.63 0.03
N VAL A 38 -16.46 -40.94 1.31
CA VAL A 38 -15.20 -40.82 2.07
C VAL A 38 -14.35 -42.09 1.84
N PRO A 39 -13.25 -42.02 1.05
CA PRO A 39 -12.40 -43.19 0.88
C PRO A 39 -11.56 -43.45 2.13
N THR A 40 -11.12 -44.68 2.29
CA THR A 40 -10.04 -45.00 3.23
C THR A 40 -8.72 -44.44 2.72
N LEU A 41 -7.84 -44.03 3.64
CA LEU A 41 -6.53 -43.45 3.28
C LEU A 41 -5.64 -44.43 2.50
N ALA A 42 -5.86 -45.75 2.64
CA ALA A 42 -5.14 -46.78 1.89
C ALA A 42 -5.64 -46.97 0.45
N ASN A 43 -6.88 -46.59 0.16
CA ASN A 43 -7.47 -46.77 -1.17
C ASN A 43 -7.15 -45.58 -2.09
N ARG A 44 -7.38 -44.36 -1.61
CA ARG A 44 -7.14 -43.15 -2.39
C ARG A 44 -6.75 -42.00 -1.48
N THR A 45 -5.56 -41.46 -1.70
CA THR A 45 -4.98 -40.37 -0.91
C THR A 45 -4.67 -39.18 -1.79
N HIS A 46 -5.02 -37.98 -1.35
CA HIS A 46 -4.58 -36.73 -1.97
C HIS A 46 -3.08 -36.53 -1.73
N PRO A 47 -2.29 -36.04 -2.71
CA PRO A 47 -0.85 -35.85 -2.56
C PRO A 47 -0.43 -35.05 -1.31
N ALA A 48 -1.14 -33.95 -1.00
CA ALA A 48 -0.87 -33.16 0.20
C ALA A 48 -1.06 -33.95 1.51
N ILE A 49 -2.05 -34.85 1.57
CA ILE A 49 -2.28 -35.70 2.75
C ILE A 49 -1.26 -36.85 2.79
N ALA A 50 -0.90 -37.42 1.63
CA ALA A 50 0.14 -38.43 1.55
C ALA A 50 1.47 -37.91 2.10
N LYS A 51 1.83 -36.66 1.76
CA LYS A 51 3.02 -35.99 2.31
C LYS A 51 2.97 -35.88 3.83
N LEU A 52 1.84 -35.49 4.43
CA LEU A 52 1.72 -35.43 5.89
C LEU A 52 1.89 -36.80 6.56
N ILE A 53 1.37 -37.86 5.95
CA ILE A 53 1.50 -39.23 6.44
C ILE A 53 2.97 -39.68 6.40
N GLU A 54 3.68 -39.35 5.32
CA GLU A 54 5.10 -39.64 5.15
C GLU A 54 5.98 -38.87 6.16
N GLU A 55 5.69 -37.58 6.35
CA GLU A 55 6.36 -36.76 7.36
C GLU A 55 6.15 -37.33 8.78
N ASP A 56 4.94 -37.78 9.10
CA ASP A 56 4.65 -38.42 10.38
C ASP A 56 5.33 -39.79 10.52
N ALA A 57 5.46 -40.56 9.43
CA ALA A 57 6.24 -41.79 9.42
C ALA A 57 7.72 -41.54 9.71
N SER A 58 8.26 -40.46 9.17
CA SER A 58 9.63 -40.00 9.44
C SER A 58 9.79 -39.58 10.90
N ARG A 59 8.85 -38.79 11.43
CA ARG A 59 8.81 -38.41 12.87
C ARG A 59 8.74 -39.63 13.78
N ARG A 60 7.95 -40.66 13.42
CA ARG A 60 7.89 -41.94 14.14
C ARG A 60 9.25 -42.62 14.21
N ALA A 61 9.93 -42.77 13.07
CA ALA A 61 11.25 -43.39 12.98
C ALA A 61 12.34 -42.61 13.76
N GLU A 62 12.29 -41.28 13.73
CA GLU A 62 13.22 -40.44 14.50
C GLU A 62 12.98 -40.51 16.01
N SER A 63 11.70 -40.52 16.42
CA SER A 63 11.32 -40.55 17.83
C SER A 63 11.64 -41.89 18.50
N SER A 64 11.54 -43.02 17.77
CA SER A 64 11.86 -44.35 18.30
C SER A 64 13.36 -44.56 18.55
N ASN A 65 14.21 -43.76 17.89
CA ASN A 65 15.66 -43.84 18.00
C ASN A 65 16.28 -42.87 19.04
N ARG A 66 15.45 -42.15 19.82
CA ARG A 66 15.91 -41.15 20.80
C ARG A 66 15.32 -41.36 22.19
N ILE A 67 16.18 -41.21 23.20
CA ILE A 67 15.82 -41.33 24.63
C ILE A 67 14.90 -40.16 25.08
N PHE A 68 15.03 -38.98 24.45
CA PHE A 68 14.18 -37.82 24.70
C PHE A 68 13.68 -37.23 23.38
N SER A 69 12.35 -37.11 23.23
CA SER A 69 11.71 -36.45 22.09
C SER A 69 11.06 -35.14 22.53
N TYR A 70 11.44 -34.04 21.90
CA TYR A 70 10.75 -32.76 22.06
C TYR A 70 9.34 -32.84 21.45
N ASN A 71 8.35 -32.17 22.06
CA ASN A 71 6.95 -32.17 21.58
C ASN A 71 6.81 -31.75 20.11
N SER A 72 7.69 -30.87 19.61
CA SER A 72 7.70 -30.44 18.20
C SER A 72 8.09 -31.53 17.20
N ARG A 73 8.70 -32.64 17.65
CA ARG A 73 9.16 -33.77 16.83
C ARG A 73 8.30 -35.03 16.99
N GLN A 74 7.23 -34.98 17.77
CA GLN A 74 6.32 -36.11 17.91
C GLN A 74 5.43 -36.25 16.66
N PRO A 75 5.06 -37.49 16.28
CA PRO A 75 4.05 -37.72 15.24
C PRO A 75 2.74 -37.01 15.57
N ARG A 76 2.12 -36.34 14.59
CA ARG A 76 0.97 -35.45 14.83
C ARG A 76 -0.39 -36.16 14.62
N PHE A 77 -0.44 -37.27 13.90
CA PHE A 77 -1.67 -37.93 13.45
C PHE A 77 -1.79 -39.42 13.85
N ASP A 78 -1.09 -39.85 14.91
CA ASP A 78 -1.14 -41.24 15.37
C ASP A 78 -2.42 -41.58 16.15
N ALA A 79 -3.05 -40.61 16.82
CA ALA A 79 -4.26 -40.86 17.59
C ALA A 79 -5.45 -41.20 16.68
N PRO A 80 -6.38 -42.10 17.08
CA PRO A 80 -7.53 -42.48 16.26
C PRO A 80 -8.39 -41.29 15.80
N GLY A 81 -8.52 -40.25 16.64
CA GLY A 81 -9.19 -39.01 16.29
C GLY A 81 -8.51 -38.24 15.17
N ASP A 82 -7.18 -38.17 15.20
CA ASP A 82 -6.39 -37.47 14.20
C ASP A 82 -6.35 -38.22 12.86
N GLN A 83 -6.33 -39.55 12.89
CA GLN A 83 -6.53 -40.37 11.69
C GLN A 83 -7.91 -40.15 11.06
N ARG A 84 -8.96 -40.00 11.88
CA ARG A 84 -10.30 -39.65 11.40
C ARG A 84 -10.33 -38.25 10.79
N ARG A 85 -9.67 -37.27 11.41
CA ARG A 85 -9.51 -35.90 10.87
C ARG A 85 -8.80 -35.91 9.51
N LEU A 86 -7.69 -36.65 9.37
CA LEU A 86 -6.99 -36.80 8.10
C LEU A 86 -7.85 -37.45 7.02
N ARG A 87 -8.65 -38.45 7.38
CA ARG A 87 -9.57 -39.10 6.43
C ARG A 87 -10.63 -38.13 5.91
N ILE A 88 -11.19 -37.29 6.78
CA ILE A 88 -12.14 -36.24 6.40
C ILE A 88 -11.47 -35.19 5.52
N ALA A 89 -10.28 -34.70 5.91
CA ALA A 89 -9.50 -33.77 5.11
C ALA A 89 -9.19 -34.35 3.72
N ASN A 90 -8.82 -35.62 3.63
CA ASN A 90 -8.57 -36.31 2.37
C ASN A 90 -9.82 -36.36 1.47
N ALA A 91 -10.99 -36.71 2.03
CA ALA A 91 -12.24 -36.74 1.28
C ALA A 91 -12.62 -35.33 0.77
N LEU A 92 -12.45 -34.30 1.61
CA LEU A 92 -12.65 -32.91 1.22
C LEU A 92 -11.70 -32.51 0.09
N PHE A 93 -10.41 -32.80 0.20
CA PHE A 93 -9.42 -32.43 -0.81
C PHE A 93 -9.71 -33.10 -2.15
N LEU A 94 -10.00 -34.40 -2.16
CA LEU A 94 -10.39 -35.10 -3.37
C LEU A 94 -11.68 -34.55 -4.01
N THR A 95 -12.60 -34.05 -3.19
CA THR A 95 -13.83 -33.40 -3.67
C THR A 95 -13.53 -32.01 -4.24
N LEU A 96 -12.70 -31.21 -3.56
CA LEU A 96 -12.34 -29.86 -3.96
C LEU A 96 -11.53 -29.83 -5.27
N VAL A 97 -10.62 -30.79 -5.48
CA VAL A 97 -9.91 -30.93 -6.76
C VAL A 97 -10.88 -31.15 -7.93
N ARG A 98 -11.99 -31.87 -7.71
CA ARG A 98 -13.02 -32.06 -8.76
C ARG A 98 -13.78 -30.78 -9.08
N LEU A 99 -13.77 -29.81 -8.16
CA LEU A 99 -14.40 -28.49 -8.30
C LEU A 99 -13.39 -27.42 -8.75
N GLU A 100 -12.24 -27.83 -9.29
CA GLU A 100 -11.18 -26.92 -9.75
C GLU A 100 -10.58 -26.04 -8.64
N ALA A 101 -10.78 -26.41 -7.37
CA ALA A 101 -10.09 -25.79 -6.25
C ALA A 101 -8.76 -26.52 -5.95
N GLU A 102 -7.80 -25.80 -5.40
CA GLU A 102 -6.47 -26.33 -5.07
C GLU A 102 -6.34 -26.53 -3.55
N PRO A 103 -6.72 -27.71 -3.02
CA PRO A 103 -6.58 -27.98 -1.61
C PRO A 103 -5.14 -28.22 -1.21
N GLY A 104 -4.79 -27.79 0.00
CA GLY A 104 -3.45 -27.95 0.52
C GLY A 104 -3.38 -27.76 2.01
N THR A 105 -2.15 -27.81 2.52
CA THR A 105 -1.85 -27.55 3.91
C THR A 105 -0.87 -26.42 4.03
N ARG A 106 -1.07 -25.56 5.03
CA ARG A 106 -0.11 -24.52 5.43
C ARG A 106 0.35 -24.81 6.84
N GLU A 107 1.64 -24.59 7.09
CA GLU A 107 2.16 -24.57 8.45
C GLU A 107 2.37 -23.12 8.85
N HIS A 108 1.71 -22.70 9.93
CA HIS A 108 1.88 -21.38 10.53
C HIS A 108 2.17 -21.55 12.01
N GLU A 109 3.29 -21.00 12.48
CA GLU A 109 3.73 -21.07 13.90
C GLU A 109 3.72 -22.50 14.48
N GLY A 110 4.09 -23.50 13.66
CA GLY A 110 4.13 -24.90 14.07
C GLY A 110 2.76 -25.59 14.17
N LYS A 111 1.69 -24.95 13.72
CA LYS A 111 0.34 -25.55 13.58
C LYS A 111 0.05 -25.81 12.10
N PHE A 112 -0.52 -26.99 11.82
CA PHE A 112 -1.00 -27.33 10.49
C PHE A 112 -2.43 -26.85 10.30
N GLU A 113 -2.64 -26.10 9.23
CA GLU A 113 -3.94 -25.64 8.77
C GLU A 113 -4.28 -26.33 7.44
N PHE A 114 -5.49 -26.88 7.37
CA PHE A 114 -6.04 -27.33 6.10
C PHE A 114 -6.70 -26.15 5.40
N GLY A 115 -6.77 -26.18 4.08
CA GLY A 115 -7.51 -25.18 3.32
C GLY A 115 -7.49 -25.49 1.84
N ALA A 116 -8.07 -24.59 1.07
CA ALA A 116 -8.02 -24.66 -0.38
C ALA A 116 -7.94 -23.26 -1.00
N VAL A 117 -7.25 -23.16 -2.14
CA VAL A 117 -7.35 -22.00 -3.01
C VAL A 117 -8.59 -22.19 -3.89
N VAL A 118 -9.51 -21.23 -3.83
CA VAL A 118 -10.69 -21.13 -4.70
C VAL A 118 -10.49 -19.90 -5.56
N GLY A 119 -10.30 -20.08 -6.87
CA GLY A 119 -9.83 -19.01 -7.75
C GLY A 119 -8.45 -18.51 -7.29
N ASN A 120 -8.39 -17.30 -6.72
CA ASN A 120 -7.17 -16.70 -6.16
C ASN A 120 -7.21 -16.55 -4.63
N THR A 121 -8.19 -17.17 -3.96
CA THR A 121 -8.46 -16.94 -2.55
C THR A 121 -8.21 -18.19 -1.72
N TRP A 122 -7.32 -18.08 -0.73
CA TRP A 122 -7.13 -19.13 0.26
C TRP A 122 -8.26 -19.13 1.28
N VAL A 123 -8.93 -20.27 1.41
CA VAL A 123 -9.99 -20.53 2.37
C VAL A 123 -9.49 -21.51 3.43
N PRO A 124 -9.34 -21.08 4.70
CA PRO A 124 -8.93 -21.97 5.78
C PRO A 124 -10.08 -22.90 6.19
N ILE A 125 -9.73 -24.16 6.43
CA ILE A 125 -10.63 -25.22 6.88
C ILE A 125 -10.09 -25.76 8.21
N THR A 126 -10.87 -25.59 9.27
CA THR A 126 -10.53 -26.14 10.58
C THR A 126 -11.35 -27.38 10.85
N ILE A 127 -10.69 -28.48 11.19
CA ILE A 127 -11.33 -29.73 11.63
C ILE A 127 -10.89 -29.95 13.07
N ALA A 128 -11.76 -29.70 14.04
CA ALA A 128 -11.47 -29.80 15.46
C ALA A 128 -12.25 -30.94 16.13
N SER A 129 -11.65 -31.57 17.14
CA SER A 129 -12.38 -32.49 18.01
C SER A 129 -13.06 -31.74 19.15
N THR A 130 -14.32 -32.06 19.41
CA THR A 130 -15.08 -31.61 20.56
C THR A 130 -15.36 -32.78 21.49
N THR A 131 -15.21 -32.55 22.80
CA THR A 131 -15.60 -33.52 23.83
C THR A 131 -16.99 -33.17 24.32
N ALA A 132 -18.01 -33.96 23.95
CA ALA A 132 -19.33 -33.85 24.55
C ALA A 132 -19.34 -34.60 25.90
N LYS A 133 -19.85 -33.97 26.97
CA LYS A 133 -20.16 -34.67 28.23
C LYS A 133 -21.41 -35.54 28.02
N SER A 134 -21.30 -36.85 28.19
CA SER A 134 -22.44 -37.76 28.17
C SER A 134 -23.30 -37.54 29.44
N SER A 135 -24.63 -37.40 29.28
CA SER A 135 -25.58 -37.18 30.39
C SER A 135 -25.93 -38.47 31.15
N LYS A 136 -25.40 -39.63 30.75
CA LYS A 136 -25.69 -40.93 31.37
C LYS A 136 -24.42 -41.75 31.55
N GLY A 137 -23.60 -41.39 32.55
CA GLY A 137 -22.69 -42.26 33.36
C GLY A 137 -21.74 -43.26 32.68
N THR A 138 -21.76 -43.41 31.36
CA THR A 138 -21.01 -44.39 30.59
C THR A 138 -20.14 -43.62 29.62
N THR A 139 -18.83 -43.69 29.84
CA THR A 139 -17.81 -42.94 29.10
C THR A 139 -17.57 -43.57 27.73
N SER A 140 -18.52 -43.40 26.80
CA SER A 140 -18.18 -43.53 25.38
C SER A 140 -17.33 -42.30 25.00
N LYS A 141 -16.00 -42.48 24.91
CA LYS A 141 -15.05 -41.47 24.41
C LYS A 141 -15.14 -41.31 22.89
N GLN A 142 -16.35 -41.22 22.31
CA GLN A 142 -16.46 -40.86 20.90
C GLN A 142 -16.16 -39.37 20.74
N GLN A 143 -14.97 -39.06 20.22
CA GLN A 143 -14.59 -37.72 19.83
C GLN A 143 -15.52 -37.24 18.71
N ARG A 144 -16.32 -36.21 19.00
CA ARG A 144 -17.14 -35.56 17.98
C ARG A 144 -16.29 -34.60 17.19
N LEU A 145 -16.52 -34.49 15.88
CA LEU A 145 -15.80 -33.52 15.05
C LEU A 145 -16.68 -32.30 14.73
N VAL A 146 -16.02 -31.15 14.65
CA VAL A 146 -16.59 -29.91 14.13
C VAL A 146 -15.70 -29.45 13.00
N VAL A 147 -16.31 -29.19 11.85
CA VAL A 147 -15.64 -28.58 10.71
C VAL A 147 -16.11 -27.14 10.62
N SER A 148 -15.18 -26.21 10.56
CA SER A 148 -15.49 -24.80 10.33
C SER A 148 -14.71 -24.27 9.13
N VAL A 149 -15.43 -23.55 8.28
CA VAL A 149 -14.89 -22.80 7.15
C VAL A 149 -15.11 -21.34 7.46
N THR A 150 -14.02 -20.59 7.53
CA THR A 150 -14.07 -19.22 8.01
C THR A 150 -13.96 -18.25 6.84
N ALA A 151 -14.99 -17.41 6.67
CA ALA A 151 -14.98 -16.29 5.73
C ALA A 151 -14.49 -15.02 6.45
N GLN A 152 -13.31 -15.14 7.05
CA GLN A 152 -12.76 -14.19 8.03
C GLN A 152 -12.70 -12.78 7.44
N GLY A 153 -13.25 -11.81 8.17
CA GLY A 153 -13.15 -10.38 7.82
C GLY A 153 -14.30 -9.82 6.98
N ILE A 154 -15.28 -10.64 6.55
CA ILE A 154 -16.45 -10.16 5.81
C ILE A 154 -17.59 -9.79 6.79
N PRO A 155 -17.98 -8.52 6.92
CA PRO A 155 -19.08 -8.12 7.79
C PRO A 155 -20.40 -8.80 7.40
N GLY A 156 -21.10 -9.40 8.37
CA GLY A 156 -22.40 -10.04 8.14
C GLY A 156 -22.36 -11.45 7.54
N CYS A 157 -21.19 -11.93 7.11
CA CYS A 157 -21.01 -13.32 6.71
C CYS A 157 -20.91 -14.23 7.94
N LYS A 158 -21.74 -15.27 8.00
CA LYS A 158 -21.62 -16.31 9.03
C LYS A 158 -20.64 -17.38 8.58
N ASP A 159 -19.74 -17.76 9.46
CA ASP A 159 -18.88 -18.93 9.24
C ASP A 159 -19.73 -20.18 9.00
N GLY A 160 -19.30 -21.01 8.05
CA GLY A 160 -19.87 -22.33 7.85
C GLY A 160 -19.38 -23.24 8.97
N ILE A 161 -20.30 -23.71 9.83
CA ILE A 161 -19.97 -24.59 10.97
C ILE A 161 -20.82 -25.85 10.86
N TRP A 162 -20.14 -26.99 10.66
CA TRP A 162 -20.75 -28.31 10.57
C TRP A 162 -20.39 -29.13 11.80
N THR A 163 -21.40 -29.76 12.40
CA THR A 163 -21.27 -30.52 13.66
C THR A 163 -21.92 -31.89 13.55
N GLU A 164 -21.50 -32.81 14.42
CA GLU A 164 -22.11 -34.16 14.55
C GLU A 164 -23.36 -34.17 15.43
N SER A 165 -24.18 -33.12 15.36
CA SER A 165 -25.41 -33.01 16.16
C SER A 165 -26.58 -33.85 15.61
N GLY A 166 -26.46 -34.39 14.39
CA GLY A 166 -27.44 -35.31 13.79
C GLY A 166 -26.83 -36.34 12.83
N TRP A 167 -25.95 -35.90 11.92
CA TRP A 167 -25.30 -36.77 10.94
C TRP A 167 -23.77 -36.81 11.16
N PRO A 168 -23.09 -37.91 10.85
CA PRO A 168 -21.63 -37.95 10.85
C PRO A 168 -21.05 -36.97 9.82
N ILE A 169 -19.92 -36.34 10.15
CA ILE A 169 -19.23 -35.40 9.24
C ILE A 169 -18.89 -36.05 7.89
N GLU A 170 -18.64 -37.36 7.88
CA GLU A 170 -18.40 -38.13 6.66
C GLU A 170 -19.54 -38.06 5.63
N LEU A 171 -20.78 -37.79 6.05
CA LEU A 171 -21.92 -37.59 5.14
C LEU A 171 -22.14 -36.13 4.77
N GLN A 172 -21.51 -35.18 5.48
CA GLN A 172 -21.64 -33.75 5.26
C GLN A 172 -20.55 -33.18 4.32
N ILE A 173 -19.66 -34.03 3.77
CA ILE A 173 -18.53 -33.61 2.93
C ILE A 173 -18.97 -32.77 1.72
N GLY A 174 -20.11 -33.13 1.10
CA GLY A 174 -20.63 -32.39 -0.04
C GLY A 174 -21.07 -30.97 0.32
N GLU A 175 -21.73 -30.82 1.46
CA GLU A 175 -22.16 -29.53 2.00
C GLU A 175 -20.97 -28.67 2.44
N ILE A 176 -20.00 -29.28 3.13
CA ILE A 176 -18.76 -28.60 3.54
C ILE A 176 -17.99 -28.12 2.31
N ALA A 177 -17.82 -28.96 1.27
CA ALA A 177 -17.11 -28.57 0.04
C ALA A 177 -17.83 -27.41 -0.67
N THR A 178 -19.18 -27.43 -0.70
CA THR A 178 -19.98 -26.31 -1.21
C THR A 178 -19.71 -25.04 -0.42
N GLY A 179 -19.70 -25.14 0.91
CA GLY A 179 -19.38 -24.01 1.79
C GLY A 179 -17.98 -23.46 1.59
N VAL A 180 -16.97 -24.28 1.30
CA VAL A 180 -15.61 -23.83 0.96
C VAL A 180 -15.59 -23.00 -0.31
N ILE A 181 -16.27 -23.45 -1.37
CA ILE A 181 -16.33 -22.70 -2.64
C ILE A 181 -17.04 -21.36 -2.44
N VAL A 182 -18.20 -21.37 -1.77
CA VAL A 182 -18.97 -20.15 -1.47
C VAL A 182 -18.18 -19.17 -0.61
N ALA A 183 -17.48 -19.67 0.42
CA ALA A 183 -16.61 -18.82 1.25
C ALA A 183 -15.45 -18.22 0.43
N GLY A 184 -14.87 -18.99 -0.50
CA GLY A 184 -13.84 -18.50 -1.40
C GLY A 184 -14.32 -17.37 -2.30
N GLU A 185 -15.51 -17.51 -2.87
CA GLU A 185 -16.15 -16.46 -3.68
C GLU A 185 -16.44 -15.22 -2.85
N LEU A 186 -17.06 -15.36 -1.67
CA LEU A 186 -17.37 -14.22 -0.80
C LEU A 186 -16.11 -13.43 -0.43
N LEU A 187 -15.03 -14.14 -0.07
CA LEU A 187 -13.74 -13.53 0.22
C LEU A 187 -13.12 -12.86 -1.02
N HIS A 188 -13.33 -13.43 -2.22
CA HIS A 188 -12.93 -12.78 -3.47
C HIS A 188 -13.70 -11.47 -3.69
N ARG A 189 -15.03 -11.49 -3.61
CA ARG A 189 -15.88 -10.30 -3.80
C ARG A 189 -15.50 -9.17 -2.84
N SER A 190 -15.37 -9.50 -1.55
CA SER A 190 -14.97 -8.54 -0.52
C SER A 190 -13.59 -7.92 -0.80
N ARG A 191 -12.62 -8.70 -1.29
CA ARG A 191 -11.29 -8.19 -1.64
C ARG A 191 -11.32 -7.25 -2.84
N GLU A 192 -12.09 -7.57 -3.87
CA GLU A 192 -12.25 -6.72 -5.05
C GLU A 192 -12.91 -5.39 -4.67
N GLU A 193 -13.96 -5.43 -3.84
CA GLU A 193 -14.62 -4.22 -3.31
C GLU A 193 -13.66 -3.36 -2.47
N GLU A 194 -12.91 -3.98 -1.56
CA GLU A 194 -11.91 -3.28 -0.76
C GLU A 194 -10.79 -2.68 -1.62
N TRP A 195 -10.30 -3.45 -2.60
CA TRP A 195 -9.26 -2.99 -3.51
C TRP A 195 -9.75 -1.78 -4.31
N TYR A 196 -10.96 -1.86 -4.88
CA TYR A 196 -11.58 -0.76 -5.61
C TYR A 196 -11.77 0.48 -4.73
N ALA A 197 -12.25 0.30 -3.50
CA ALA A 197 -12.40 1.41 -2.55
C ALA A 197 -11.05 2.06 -2.18
N ARG A 198 -9.98 1.28 -2.06
CA ARG A 198 -8.62 1.79 -1.84
C ARG A 198 -8.09 2.52 -3.08
N TRP A 199 -8.28 1.95 -4.26
CA TRP A 199 -7.92 2.56 -5.55
C TRP A 199 -8.56 3.94 -5.71
N LEU A 200 -9.86 4.06 -5.47
CA LEU A 200 -10.59 5.33 -5.60
C LEU A 200 -10.06 6.41 -4.63
N LYS A 201 -9.67 6.02 -3.41
CA LYS A 201 -9.04 6.94 -2.44
C LYS A 201 -7.66 7.40 -2.92
N THR A 202 -6.83 6.47 -3.39
CA THR A 202 -5.49 6.78 -3.91
C THR A 202 -5.57 7.69 -5.13
N LYS A 203 -6.49 7.42 -6.06
CA LYS A 203 -6.73 8.25 -7.23
C LYS A 203 -7.08 9.69 -6.85
N ARG A 204 -8.05 9.89 -5.96
CA ARG A 204 -8.44 11.22 -5.46
C ARG A 204 -7.28 11.94 -4.77
N TRP A 205 -6.47 11.22 -3.98
CA TRP A 205 -5.31 11.79 -3.32
C TRP A 205 -4.26 12.28 -4.33
N LEU A 206 -3.98 11.49 -5.39
CA LEU A 206 -3.08 11.87 -6.47
C LEU A 206 -3.59 13.10 -7.24
N GLU A 207 -4.88 13.15 -7.56
CA GLU A 207 -5.51 14.31 -8.22
C GLU A 207 -5.41 15.59 -7.37
N GLU A 208 -5.66 15.48 -6.07
CA GLU A 208 -5.52 16.61 -5.14
C GLU A 208 -4.07 17.09 -4.99
N GLU A 209 -3.12 16.16 -4.93
CA GLU A 209 -1.70 16.46 -4.82
C GLU A 209 -1.18 17.14 -6.09
N ASP A 210 -1.58 16.65 -7.26
CA ASP A 210 -1.22 17.29 -8.53
C ASP A 210 -1.81 18.71 -8.63
N ARG A 211 -3.08 18.88 -8.24
CA ARG A 211 -3.71 20.21 -8.18
C ARG A 211 -2.94 21.15 -7.25
N LYS A 212 -2.49 20.68 -6.07
CA LYS A 212 -1.68 21.49 -5.15
C LYS A 212 -0.33 21.85 -5.75
N ARG A 213 0.37 20.90 -6.38
CA ARG A 213 1.65 21.13 -7.07
C ARG A 213 1.51 22.20 -8.16
N GLN A 214 0.48 22.12 -8.98
CA GLN A 214 0.22 23.12 -10.02
C GLN A 214 -0.06 24.52 -9.44
N LEU A 215 -0.84 24.61 -8.35
CA LEU A 215 -1.14 25.88 -7.69
C LEU A 215 0.11 26.49 -7.04
N GLU A 216 0.94 25.69 -6.38
CA GLU A 216 2.20 26.15 -5.78
C GLU A 216 3.21 26.59 -6.84
N ALA A 217 3.33 25.85 -7.95
CA ALA A 217 4.18 26.24 -9.07
C ALA A 217 3.75 27.60 -9.65
N LYS A 218 2.44 27.81 -9.85
CA LYS A 218 1.90 29.11 -10.30
C LYS A 218 2.18 30.23 -9.30
N ARG A 219 2.06 29.98 -7.99
CA ARG A 219 2.37 30.97 -6.96
C ARG A 219 3.85 31.34 -6.95
N ARG A 220 4.75 30.36 -6.99
CA ARG A 220 6.19 30.59 -7.04
C ARG A 220 6.60 31.38 -8.29
N GLU A 221 5.98 31.08 -9.43
CA GLU A 221 6.23 31.83 -10.66
C GLU A 221 5.79 33.29 -10.53
N GLN A 222 4.60 33.55 -9.97
CA GLN A 222 4.13 34.91 -9.72
C GLN A 222 5.00 35.66 -8.72
N GLU A 223 5.45 35.01 -7.65
CA GLU A 223 6.37 35.58 -6.67
C GLU A 223 7.72 35.91 -7.29
N ARG A 224 8.26 35.02 -8.13
CA ARG A 224 9.49 35.26 -8.88
C ARG A 224 9.36 36.48 -9.79
N GLN A 225 8.28 36.55 -10.58
CA GLN A 225 8.03 37.69 -11.47
C GLN A 225 7.89 39.01 -10.70
N ARG A 226 7.21 38.99 -9.54
CA ARG A 226 7.08 40.16 -8.67
C ARG A 226 8.43 40.59 -8.07
N ALA A 227 9.24 39.63 -7.62
CA ALA A 227 10.56 39.90 -7.08
C ALA A 227 11.51 40.48 -8.15
N GLU A 228 11.49 39.92 -9.36
CA GLU A 228 12.26 40.45 -10.48
C GLU A 228 11.81 41.86 -10.88
N ALA A 229 10.50 42.11 -10.92
CA ALA A 229 9.96 43.44 -11.20
C ALA A 229 10.34 44.45 -10.11
N GLN A 230 10.25 44.06 -8.84
CA GLN A 230 10.64 44.92 -7.71
C GLN A 230 12.13 45.23 -7.74
N ALA A 231 12.99 44.22 -7.99
CA ALA A 231 14.43 44.42 -8.08
C ALA A 231 14.81 45.41 -9.21
N ARG A 232 14.10 45.39 -10.34
CA ARG A 232 14.31 46.38 -11.42
C ARG A 232 13.93 47.79 -10.97
N ILE A 233 12.82 47.94 -10.25
CA ILE A 233 12.38 49.24 -9.72
C ILE A 233 13.39 49.74 -8.69
N ASP A 234 13.83 48.88 -7.76
CA ASP A 234 14.78 49.23 -6.71
C ASP A 234 16.13 49.66 -7.30
N ASN A 235 16.64 48.94 -8.31
CA ASN A 235 17.83 49.34 -9.05
C ASN A 235 17.66 50.71 -9.70
N LEU A 236 16.55 50.95 -10.42
CA LEU A 236 16.29 52.22 -11.07
C LEU A 236 16.24 53.39 -10.08
N LEU A 237 15.60 53.18 -8.91
CA LEU A 237 15.56 54.18 -7.85
C LEU A 237 16.94 54.46 -7.26
N ALA A 238 17.76 53.41 -7.07
CA ALA A 238 19.13 53.57 -6.60
C ALA A 238 20.01 54.33 -7.62
N GLU A 239 19.87 54.06 -8.91
CA GLU A 239 20.55 54.81 -9.97
C GLU A 239 20.09 56.27 -10.00
N ALA A 240 18.78 56.53 -9.91
CA ALA A 240 18.26 57.89 -9.86
C ALA A 240 18.79 58.69 -8.64
N GLN A 241 18.94 58.04 -7.49
CA GLN A 241 19.55 58.63 -6.30
C GLN A 241 21.04 58.94 -6.52
N GLN A 242 21.80 58.03 -7.13
CA GLN A 242 23.22 58.24 -7.45
C GLN A 242 23.41 59.40 -8.43
N PHE A 243 22.56 59.49 -9.45
CA PHE A 243 22.57 60.60 -10.41
C PHE A 243 22.31 61.96 -9.72
N ARG A 244 21.30 62.01 -8.85
CA ARG A 244 21.01 63.23 -8.06
C ARG A 244 22.19 63.62 -7.17
N LEU A 245 22.78 62.68 -6.46
CA LEU A 245 23.92 62.93 -5.58
C LEU A 245 25.11 63.48 -6.38
N ALA A 246 25.39 62.94 -7.57
CA ALA A 246 26.43 63.45 -8.46
C ALA A 246 26.17 64.91 -8.88
N ALA A 247 24.92 65.21 -9.27
CA ALA A 247 24.51 66.56 -9.64
C ALA A 247 24.63 67.54 -8.45
N ASP A 248 24.23 67.12 -7.26
CA ASP A 248 24.32 67.92 -6.03
C ASP A 248 25.78 68.22 -5.66
N ILE A 249 26.69 67.25 -5.80
CA ILE A 249 28.13 67.46 -5.58
C ILE A 249 28.70 68.47 -6.58
N ARG A 250 28.38 68.34 -7.88
CA ARG A 250 28.84 69.30 -8.90
C ARG A 250 28.33 70.72 -8.62
N ALA A 251 27.06 70.84 -8.23
CA ALA A 251 26.46 72.13 -7.86
C ALA A 251 27.13 72.73 -6.62
N TYR A 252 27.39 71.92 -5.59
CA TYR A 252 28.08 72.34 -4.37
C TYR A 252 29.51 72.83 -4.65
N VAL A 253 30.29 72.08 -5.44
CA VAL A 253 31.66 72.47 -5.83
C VAL A 253 31.64 73.79 -6.59
N SER A 254 30.71 73.98 -7.53
CA SER A 254 30.55 75.24 -8.26
C SER A 254 30.23 76.41 -7.31
N ALA A 255 29.30 76.21 -6.37
CA ALA A 255 28.94 77.25 -5.40
C ALA A 255 30.10 77.58 -4.45
N ALA A 256 30.86 76.57 -4.00
CA ALA A 256 32.01 76.74 -3.13
C ALA A 256 33.16 77.50 -3.81
N CYS A 257 33.45 77.19 -5.08
CA CYS A 257 34.45 77.93 -5.87
C CYS A 257 34.03 79.39 -6.09
N GLN A 258 32.74 79.64 -6.34
CA GLN A 258 32.23 81.01 -6.48
C GLN A 258 32.32 81.78 -5.15
N ALA A 259 31.96 81.16 -4.04
CA ALA A 259 32.04 81.78 -2.72
C ALA A 259 33.49 82.11 -2.31
N ASP A 260 34.46 81.27 -2.66
CA ASP A 260 35.89 81.55 -2.42
C ASP A 260 36.42 82.69 -3.30
N PHE A 261 35.99 82.75 -4.57
CA PHE A 261 36.32 83.86 -5.47
C PHE A 261 35.83 85.21 -4.94
N GLU A 262 34.66 85.24 -4.31
CA GLU A 262 34.05 86.44 -3.72
C GLU A 262 34.54 86.73 -2.27
N ALA A 263 35.38 85.86 -1.69
CA ALA A 263 35.80 85.97 -0.30
C ALA A 263 36.86 87.06 -0.07
N VAL A 264 36.78 87.72 1.09
CA VAL A 264 37.76 88.74 1.53
C VAL A 264 39.16 88.15 1.78
N ARG A 265 39.24 86.85 2.07
CA ARG A 265 40.48 86.06 2.13
C ARG A 265 40.29 84.76 1.35
N PRO A 266 40.61 84.75 0.06
CA PRO A 266 40.55 83.54 -0.76
C PRO A 266 41.53 82.48 -0.25
N ILE A 267 41.16 81.22 -0.43
CA ILE A 267 42.05 80.08 -0.25
C ILE A 267 43.12 80.13 -1.34
N GLU A 268 44.28 79.53 -1.08
CA GLU A 268 45.31 79.37 -2.10
C GLU A 268 44.74 78.65 -3.33
N LYS A 269 44.86 79.29 -4.49
CA LYS A 269 44.24 78.87 -5.76
C LYS A 269 44.50 77.40 -6.10
N GLU A 270 45.73 76.95 -5.91
CA GLU A 270 46.16 75.59 -6.23
C GLU A 270 45.50 74.55 -5.31
N THR A 271 45.20 74.94 -4.07
CA THR A 271 44.50 74.08 -3.08
C THR A 271 43.02 73.94 -3.42
N ILE A 272 42.33 75.04 -3.77
CA ILE A 272 40.91 74.96 -4.12
C ILE A 272 40.66 74.27 -5.47
N GLU A 273 41.55 74.48 -6.45
CA GLU A 273 41.50 73.78 -7.74
C GLU A 273 41.72 72.27 -7.57
N SER A 274 42.69 71.87 -6.73
CA SER A 274 42.95 70.46 -6.45
C SER A 274 41.77 69.77 -5.74
N TRP A 275 41.14 70.45 -4.78
CA TRP A 275 39.94 69.95 -4.10
C TRP A 275 38.75 69.84 -5.06
N ALA A 276 38.50 70.88 -5.87
CA ALA A 276 37.40 70.89 -6.84
C ALA A 276 37.56 69.79 -7.89
N ALA A 277 38.77 69.59 -8.42
CA ALA A 277 39.07 68.53 -9.37
C ALA A 277 38.81 67.13 -8.78
N TRP A 278 39.22 66.89 -7.53
CA TRP A 278 38.93 65.65 -6.83
C TRP A 278 37.42 65.42 -6.63
N ALA A 279 36.70 66.44 -6.16
CA ALA A 279 35.28 66.33 -5.87
C ALA A 279 34.43 66.11 -7.13
N ILE A 280 34.80 66.73 -8.26
CA ILE A 280 34.18 66.51 -9.57
C ILE A 280 34.47 65.08 -10.06
N ALA A 281 35.72 64.62 -9.95
CA ALA A 281 36.07 63.25 -10.33
C ALA A 281 35.30 62.20 -9.50
N GLU A 282 35.05 62.47 -8.23
CA GLU A 282 34.23 61.61 -7.37
C GLU A 282 32.75 61.63 -7.77
N ALA A 283 32.21 62.80 -8.12
CA ALA A 283 30.85 62.92 -8.67
C ALA A 283 30.70 62.12 -9.98
N ASP A 284 31.69 62.20 -10.87
CA ASP A 284 31.68 61.48 -12.15
C ASP A 284 31.78 59.96 -11.95
N ARG A 285 32.48 59.51 -10.91
CA ARG A 285 32.60 58.09 -10.55
C ARG A 285 31.27 57.48 -10.11
N ILE A 286 30.45 58.24 -9.39
CA ILE A 286 29.15 57.76 -8.88
C ILE A 286 28.02 57.98 -9.89
N ASP A 287 28.19 58.85 -10.88
CA ASP A 287 27.19 59.15 -11.90
C ASP A 287 26.90 57.90 -12.78
N PRO A 288 25.68 57.34 -12.73
CA PRO A 288 25.32 56.15 -13.50
C PRO A 288 25.31 56.41 -15.02
N VAL A 289 25.16 57.67 -15.46
CA VAL A 289 25.17 58.07 -16.88
C VAL A 289 26.58 58.07 -17.43
N LEU A 290 27.54 58.69 -16.71
CA LEU A 290 28.94 58.72 -17.13
C LEU A 290 29.63 57.36 -16.99
N SER A 291 29.32 56.61 -15.94
CA SER A 291 29.83 55.25 -15.76
C SER A 291 29.21 54.22 -16.72
N GLY A 292 28.18 54.62 -17.49
CA GLY A 292 27.49 53.78 -18.46
C GLY A 292 26.74 52.60 -17.83
N LYS A 293 26.45 52.66 -16.52
CA LYS A 293 25.71 51.61 -15.80
C LYS A 293 24.30 51.43 -16.35
N PHE A 294 23.60 52.54 -16.62
CA PHE A 294 22.26 52.49 -17.23
C PHE A 294 22.28 51.76 -18.59
N ALA A 295 23.32 51.97 -19.40
CA ALA A 295 23.44 51.38 -20.73
C ALA A 295 23.73 49.87 -20.70
N LYS A 296 24.27 49.35 -19.60
CA LYS A 296 24.48 47.90 -19.42
C LYS A 296 23.17 47.15 -19.20
N GLU A 297 22.12 47.81 -18.70
CA GLU A 297 20.80 47.20 -18.55
C GLU A 297 20.10 47.02 -19.92
N PHE A 298 20.25 47.98 -20.83
CA PHE A 298 19.68 47.90 -22.19
C PHE A 298 20.43 46.93 -23.12
N ARG A 299 21.75 46.73 -22.94
CA ARG A 299 22.54 45.78 -23.76
C ARG A 299 22.44 44.31 -23.33
N LYS A 300 21.80 44.01 -22.20
CA LYS A 300 21.61 42.63 -21.71
C LYS A 300 20.29 41.98 -22.19
N GLN A 301 19.46 42.72 -22.93
CA GLN A 301 18.17 42.24 -23.45
C GLN A 301 18.23 41.78 -24.92
N ASP A 302 19.39 41.88 -25.57
CA ASP A 302 19.72 41.26 -26.87
C ASP A 302 20.57 39.99 -26.67
#